data_AF-A0A0N1C457-F1
#
_entry.id   AF-A0A0N1C457-F1
#
_cell.length_a   1.000
_cell.length_b   1.000
_cell.length_c   1.000
_cell.angle_alpha   90.00
_cell.angle_beta   90.00
_cell.angle_gamma   90.00
#
_symmetry.space_group_name_H-M   'P 1'
#
loop_
_entity.id
_entity.type
_entity.pdbx_description
1 polymer ?
#
loop_
_entity_poly.entity_id
_entity_poly.type
_entity_poly.pdbx_seq_one_letter_code
_entity_poly.pdbx_strand_id
1 'polypeptide(L)'
;MLPALAMVVPTSVQAQEIVVIGAGLEAPPAAPAYNIQTIDRDRLLEAASGRLEDALSSAAGFQQFRRSDSRASNPSAQGVTLRALGGNATSRTLILLDGVPMADPFFGYIPFSAIAPERLAAARVTRGGGAGAFGAGAVAGIVELDSANADQLGLVQASLTGNDRGETELSGTLAPKLGEGFAVVSGRWDRGQGFWTTPVNQRVPASARAAFDAWSAGLRAVAPITPDIELQARGLVFEDRRTLRFTGADTSSTGQDASLRLVGRGDWAFDVLAYVQARNFSNIVISSTSFRKTLDQRATPSTGLGGK
;
A
#
# COMPACT_ATOMS: atom_id res chain seq x y z
N MET A 1 14.84 1.04 -77.05
CA MET A 1 15.39 0.86 -75.68
C MET A 1 14.83 1.98 -74.81
N LEU A 2 13.81 1.69 -73.99
CA LEU A 2 13.31 2.61 -72.97
C LEU A 2 14.03 2.32 -71.64
N PRO A 3 14.41 3.33 -70.84
CA PRO A 3 15.03 3.11 -69.55
C PRO A 3 13.98 2.68 -68.51
N ALA A 4 14.31 1.66 -67.72
CA ALA A 4 13.49 1.19 -66.61
C ALA A 4 13.57 2.18 -65.44
N LEU A 5 12.41 2.66 -64.97
CA LEU A 5 12.31 3.35 -63.69
C LEU A 5 12.46 2.33 -62.55
N ALA A 6 13.43 2.55 -61.67
CA ALA A 6 13.55 1.84 -60.41
C ALA A 6 12.45 2.32 -59.45
N MET A 7 11.53 1.43 -59.09
CA MET A 7 10.62 1.63 -57.97
C MET A 7 11.42 1.58 -56.67
N VAL A 8 11.47 2.70 -55.95
CA VAL A 8 11.88 2.73 -54.54
C VAL A 8 10.77 2.06 -53.74
N VAL A 9 11.02 0.85 -53.26
CA VAL A 9 10.14 0.19 -52.29
C VAL A 9 10.33 0.91 -50.95
N PRO A 10 9.27 1.45 -50.32
CA PRO A 10 9.40 1.99 -48.99
C PRO A 10 9.75 0.84 -48.03
N THR A 11 10.93 0.91 -47.42
CA THR A 11 11.25 0.09 -46.25
C THR A 11 10.21 0.36 -45.19
N SER A 12 9.35 -0.62 -44.92
CA SER A 12 8.50 -0.63 -43.74
C SER A 12 9.43 -0.60 -42.52
N VAL A 13 9.51 0.56 -41.86
CA VAL A 13 10.07 0.62 -40.51
C VAL A 13 9.18 -0.25 -39.66
N GLN A 14 9.69 -1.42 -39.27
CA GLN A 14 9.04 -2.28 -38.30
C GLN A 14 8.96 -1.46 -37.03
N ALA A 15 7.76 -0.95 -36.71
CA ALA A 15 7.56 -0.18 -35.49
C ALA A 15 8.01 -1.08 -34.33
N GLN A 16 9.06 -0.64 -33.61
CA GLN A 16 9.44 -1.32 -32.38
C GLN A 16 8.22 -1.33 -31.47
N GLU A 17 7.79 -2.52 -31.08
CA GLU A 17 6.66 -2.70 -30.18
C GLU A 17 7.04 -2.12 -28.82
N ILE A 18 6.32 -1.07 -28.39
CA ILE A 18 6.54 -0.45 -27.09
C ILE A 18 5.60 -1.15 -26.10
N VAL A 19 6.17 -1.96 -25.21
CA VAL A 19 5.40 -2.67 -24.19
C VAL A 19 5.53 -1.96 -22.85
N VAL A 20 4.43 -1.38 -22.37
CA VAL A 20 4.37 -0.74 -21.05
C VAL A 20 3.82 -1.74 -20.03
N ILE A 21 4.66 -2.11 -19.05
CA ILE A 21 4.33 -3.14 -18.06
C ILE A 21 3.95 -2.51 -16.73
N GLY A 22 4.57 -1.39 -16.35
CA GLY A 22 4.31 -0.74 -15.07
C GLY A 22 4.70 -1.57 -13.84
N ALA A 23 5.42 -2.68 -14.01
CA ALA A 23 5.93 -3.51 -12.93
C ALA A 23 7.45 -3.32 -12.79
N GLY A 24 8.04 -3.93 -11.75
CA GLY A 24 9.48 -4.03 -11.65
C GLY A 24 10.12 -4.95 -12.69
N LEU A 25 11.41 -5.20 -12.52
CA LEU A 25 12.03 -6.38 -13.12
C LEU A 25 11.43 -7.66 -12.52
N GLU A 26 11.49 -8.73 -13.32
CA GLU A 26 11.07 -10.05 -12.88
C GLU A 26 11.90 -10.53 -11.69
N ALA A 27 11.30 -11.44 -10.92
CA ALA A 27 11.99 -12.05 -9.80
C ALA A 27 13.23 -12.81 -10.30
N PRO A 28 14.35 -12.78 -9.55
CA PRO A 28 15.56 -13.46 -9.96
C PRO A 28 15.34 -14.99 -10.03
N PRO A 29 16.13 -15.74 -10.82
CA PRO A 29 16.00 -17.20 -10.94
C PRO A 29 16.09 -17.97 -9.61
N ALA A 30 16.70 -17.36 -8.58
CA ALA A 30 16.80 -17.93 -7.24
C ALA A 30 15.54 -17.70 -6.38
N ALA A 31 14.57 -16.90 -6.82
CA ALA A 31 13.34 -16.62 -6.09
C ALA A 31 12.54 -17.88 -5.68
N PRO A 32 12.46 -18.96 -6.50
CA PRO A 32 11.80 -20.20 -6.10
C PRO A 32 12.44 -20.92 -4.90
N ALA A 33 13.69 -20.58 -4.54
CA ALA A 33 14.31 -21.12 -3.33
C ALA A 33 13.67 -20.57 -2.05
N TYR A 34 12.96 -19.45 -2.13
CA TYR A 34 12.19 -18.88 -1.04
C TYR A 34 10.76 -19.40 -1.05
N ASN A 35 10.14 -19.44 0.12
CA ASN A 35 8.74 -19.79 0.23
C ASN A 35 7.86 -18.57 -0.05
N ILE A 36 7.43 -18.43 -1.31
CA ILE A 36 6.62 -17.33 -1.83
C ILE A 36 5.18 -17.81 -2.02
N GLN A 37 4.23 -17.05 -1.50
CA GLN A 37 2.81 -17.22 -1.76
C GLN A 37 2.27 -15.98 -2.47
N THR A 38 1.68 -16.14 -3.64
CA THR A 38 1.01 -15.06 -4.36
C THR A 38 -0.48 -15.06 -4.03
N ILE A 39 -1.01 -13.89 -3.71
CA ILE A 39 -2.43 -13.59 -3.59
C ILE A 39 -2.76 -12.71 -4.79
N ASP A 40 -3.58 -13.22 -5.71
CA ASP A 40 -4.00 -12.50 -6.90
C ASP A 40 -5.07 -11.44 -6.60
N ARG A 41 -5.38 -10.62 -7.61
CA ARG A 41 -6.38 -9.54 -7.51
C ARG A 41 -7.73 -10.04 -7.05
N ASP A 42 -8.23 -11.13 -7.64
CA ASP A 42 -9.55 -11.66 -7.31
C ASP A 42 -9.61 -12.04 -5.83
N ARG A 43 -8.59 -12.73 -5.32
CA ARG A 43 -8.51 -13.06 -3.90
C ARG A 43 -8.30 -11.86 -2.99
N LEU A 44 -7.58 -10.82 -3.44
CA LEU A 44 -7.47 -9.56 -2.70
C LEU A 44 -8.83 -8.85 -2.54
N LEU A 45 -9.68 -8.95 -3.56
CA LEU A 45 -11.01 -8.32 -3.59
C LEU A 45 -12.08 -9.11 -2.82
N GLU A 46 -11.86 -10.41 -2.57
CA GLU A 46 -12.79 -11.27 -1.82
C GLU A 46 -12.84 -10.97 -0.31
N ALA A 47 -11.89 -10.20 0.23
CA ALA A 47 -11.88 -9.84 1.64
C ALA A 47 -13.11 -8.98 1.99
N ALA A 48 -14.07 -9.57 2.72
CA ALA A 48 -15.34 -8.91 3.06
C ALA A 48 -15.17 -7.61 3.87
N SER A 49 -14.03 -7.45 4.55
CA SER A 49 -13.69 -6.22 5.26
C SER A 49 -13.23 -5.08 4.35
N GLY A 50 -12.88 -5.36 3.09
CA GLY A 50 -12.25 -4.42 2.17
C GLY A 50 -10.84 -4.00 2.57
N ARG A 51 -10.19 -4.72 3.49
CA ARG A 51 -8.88 -4.36 4.05
C ARG A 51 -7.76 -5.30 3.60
N LEU A 52 -6.60 -4.71 3.38
CA LEU A 52 -5.41 -5.43 2.95
C LEU A 52 -4.98 -6.46 3.99
N GLU A 53 -4.95 -6.10 5.27
CA GLU A 53 -4.50 -6.99 6.34
C GLU A 53 -5.41 -8.19 6.60
N ASP A 54 -6.65 -8.14 6.10
CA ASP A 54 -7.59 -9.27 6.10
C ASP A 54 -7.38 -10.16 4.87
N ALA A 55 -7.21 -9.55 3.68
CA ALA A 55 -6.85 -10.28 2.46
C ALA A 55 -5.54 -11.07 2.64
N LEU A 56 -4.54 -10.44 3.26
CA LEU A 56 -3.24 -11.05 3.58
C LEU A 56 -3.34 -12.16 4.65
N SER A 57 -4.44 -12.22 5.43
CA SER A 57 -4.63 -13.27 6.46
C SER A 57 -4.74 -14.68 5.88
N SER A 58 -5.05 -14.79 4.58
CA SER A 58 -5.02 -16.04 3.83
C SER A 58 -3.59 -16.59 3.61
N ALA A 59 -2.55 -15.76 3.83
CA ALA A 59 -1.18 -16.20 3.71
C ALA A 59 -0.74 -17.01 4.94
N ALA A 60 -0.14 -18.18 4.70
CA ALA A 60 0.30 -19.04 5.81
C ALA A 60 1.36 -18.33 6.67
N GLY A 61 1.17 -18.37 7.99
CA GLY A 61 2.08 -17.75 8.95
C GLY A 61 1.96 -16.23 9.08
N PHE A 62 0.97 -15.59 8.41
CA PHE A 62 0.63 -14.19 8.60
C PHE A 62 -0.08 -13.96 9.93
N GLN A 63 0.30 -12.89 10.63
CA GLN A 63 -0.45 -12.40 11.78
C GLN A 63 -0.32 -10.89 11.89
N GLN A 64 -1.45 -10.21 12.14
CA GLN A 64 -1.46 -8.80 12.53
C GLN A 64 -0.86 -8.63 13.93
N PHE A 65 -0.08 -7.56 14.13
CA PHE A 65 0.37 -7.15 15.44
C PHE A 65 -0.84 -6.83 16.32
N ARG A 66 -0.91 -7.43 17.51
CA ARG A 66 -2.07 -7.34 18.44
C ARG A 66 -3.43 -7.77 17.86
N ARG A 67 -3.47 -8.46 16.71
CA ARG A 67 -4.66 -9.13 16.13
C ARG A 67 -5.91 -8.22 16.07
N SER A 68 -5.71 -6.97 15.70
CA SER A 68 -6.77 -5.97 15.60
C SER A 68 -6.65 -5.24 14.27
N ASP A 69 -7.75 -5.11 13.55
CA ASP A 69 -7.79 -4.46 12.23
C ASP A 69 -7.39 -2.98 12.27
N SER A 70 -7.23 -2.40 11.09
CA SER A 70 -6.90 -0.98 10.92
C SER A 70 -8.04 -0.02 11.24
N ARG A 71 -9.15 -0.46 11.86
CA ARG A 71 -10.24 0.44 12.28
C ARG A 71 -10.37 0.50 13.80
N ALA A 72 -10.01 -0.58 14.49
CA ALA A 72 -10.28 -0.73 15.91
C ALA A 72 -9.05 -0.66 16.82
N SER A 73 -7.89 -0.30 16.30
CA SER A 73 -6.65 -0.20 17.09
C SER A 73 -5.86 1.08 16.80
N ASN A 74 -4.81 1.34 17.58
CA ASN A 74 -3.98 2.52 17.38
C ASN A 74 -3.16 2.35 16.09
N PRO A 75 -2.98 3.40 15.24
CA PRO A 75 -2.10 3.34 14.07
C PRO A 75 -0.70 2.81 14.38
N SER A 76 -0.11 3.18 15.52
CA SER A 76 1.20 2.68 15.96
C SER A 76 1.22 1.18 16.32
N ALA A 77 0.07 0.51 16.35
CA ALA A 77 -0.08 -0.93 16.53
C ALA A 77 -0.37 -1.66 15.20
N GLN A 78 -0.31 -0.98 14.06
CA GLN A 78 -0.55 -1.57 12.74
C GLN A 78 0.73 -2.15 12.18
N GLY A 79 0.81 -3.47 12.08
CA GLY A 79 1.90 -4.11 11.37
C GLY A 79 1.74 -5.61 11.31
N VAL A 80 2.70 -6.25 10.66
CA VAL A 80 2.60 -7.67 10.31
C VAL A 80 3.82 -8.40 10.83
N THR A 81 3.57 -9.63 11.26
CA THR A 81 4.61 -10.60 11.47
C THR A 81 4.33 -11.84 10.62
N LEU A 82 5.41 -12.42 10.13
CA LEU A 82 5.42 -13.74 9.51
C LEU A 82 6.13 -14.72 10.46
N ARG A 83 5.66 -15.96 10.52
CA ARG A 83 6.29 -17.04 11.32
C ARG A 83 6.36 -16.73 12.83
N ALA A 84 5.45 -15.89 13.33
CA ALA A 84 5.40 -15.45 14.73
C ALA A 84 6.67 -14.71 15.24
N LEU A 85 7.53 -14.21 14.36
CA LEU A 85 8.73 -13.44 14.69
C LEU A 85 8.37 -11.96 14.88
N GLY A 86 7.58 -11.61 15.92
CA GLY A 86 6.89 -10.31 15.97
C GLY A 86 6.58 -9.70 17.34
N GLY A 87 6.82 -10.38 18.46
CA GLY A 87 6.19 -10.05 19.75
C GLY A 87 6.41 -8.62 20.30
N ASN A 88 7.53 -7.96 19.98
CA ASN A 88 7.95 -6.71 20.64
C ASN A 88 8.04 -5.47 19.72
N ALA A 89 7.65 -5.56 18.46
CA ALA A 89 7.75 -4.44 17.51
C ALA A 89 6.52 -4.43 16.61
N THR A 90 6.08 -3.24 16.20
CA THR A 90 4.86 -3.08 15.42
C THR A 90 4.90 -3.83 14.10
N SER A 91 6.01 -3.79 13.37
CA SER A 91 6.24 -4.64 12.20
C SER A 91 7.64 -5.24 12.22
N ARG A 92 7.76 -6.52 11.83
CA ARG A 92 9.03 -7.20 11.51
C ARG A 92 9.03 -7.81 10.10
N THR A 93 7.95 -7.58 9.37
CA THR A 93 7.78 -7.91 7.97
C THR A 93 7.92 -6.61 7.18
N LEU A 94 8.76 -6.61 6.16
CA LEU A 94 8.90 -5.50 5.25
C LEU A 94 7.69 -5.50 4.30
N ILE A 95 6.96 -4.40 4.23
CA ILE A 95 5.88 -4.23 3.24
C ILE A 95 6.35 -3.24 2.19
N LEU A 96 6.33 -3.66 0.93
CA LEU A 96 6.70 -2.87 -0.23
C LEU A 96 5.46 -2.60 -1.07
N LEU A 97 5.30 -1.39 -1.57
CA LEU A 97 4.31 -1.05 -2.60
C LEU A 97 5.04 -0.52 -3.83
N ASP A 98 4.96 -1.26 -4.94
CA ASP A 98 5.77 -1.04 -6.15
C ASP A 98 7.27 -0.95 -5.85
N GLY A 99 7.73 -1.71 -4.85
CA GLY A 99 9.12 -1.71 -4.37
C GLY A 99 9.45 -0.66 -3.32
N VAL A 100 8.54 0.26 -2.98
CA VAL A 100 8.77 1.29 -1.95
C VAL A 100 8.38 0.78 -0.55
N PRO A 101 9.27 0.85 0.47
CA PRO A 101 8.92 0.51 1.85
C PRO A 101 7.76 1.35 2.36
N MET A 102 6.71 0.71 2.89
CA MET A 102 5.51 1.39 3.37
C MET A 102 5.50 1.65 4.88
N ALA A 103 6.47 1.14 5.63
CA ALA A 103 6.56 1.34 7.07
C ALA A 103 6.82 2.81 7.42
N ASP A 104 6.19 3.29 8.48
CA ASP A 104 6.45 4.62 9.03
C ASP A 104 7.94 4.77 9.38
N PRO A 105 8.63 5.84 8.93
CA PRO A 105 10.07 5.99 9.13
C PRO A 105 10.50 6.01 10.60
N PHE A 106 9.61 6.34 11.54
CA PHE A 106 9.94 6.43 12.96
C PHE A 106 9.38 5.25 13.77
N PHE A 107 8.07 5.02 13.70
CA PHE A 107 7.39 3.99 14.50
C PHE A 107 7.34 2.62 13.82
N GLY A 108 7.62 2.52 12.53
CA GLY A 108 7.60 1.26 11.78
C GLY A 108 6.21 0.64 11.59
N TYR A 109 5.13 1.38 11.85
CA TYR A 109 3.78 0.92 11.59
C TYR A 109 3.44 1.00 10.10
N ILE A 110 2.47 0.20 9.65
CA ILE A 110 2.00 0.18 8.27
C ILE A 110 0.70 0.99 8.19
N PRO A 111 0.59 1.99 7.29
CA PRO A 111 -0.62 2.76 7.08
C PRO A 111 -1.62 1.95 6.22
N PHE A 112 -2.17 0.86 6.76
CA PHE A 112 -3.08 -0.03 6.02
C PHE A 112 -4.29 0.69 5.42
N SER A 113 -4.82 1.70 6.12
CA SER A 113 -5.93 2.55 5.63
C SER A 113 -5.59 3.33 4.34
N ALA A 114 -4.30 3.52 4.03
CA ALA A 114 -3.84 4.17 2.81
C ALA A 114 -3.59 3.20 1.64
N ILE A 115 -3.59 1.88 1.89
CA ILE A 115 -3.29 0.84 0.90
C ILE A 115 -4.55 0.01 0.64
N ALA A 116 -5.31 0.43 -0.36
CA ALA A 116 -6.60 -0.16 -0.69
C ALA A 116 -6.44 -1.39 -1.62
N PRO A 117 -6.98 -2.58 -1.27
CA PRO A 117 -6.86 -3.79 -2.08
C PRO A 117 -7.32 -3.63 -3.52
N GLU A 118 -8.37 -2.84 -3.75
CA GLU A 118 -8.94 -2.59 -5.08
C GLU A 118 -7.98 -1.90 -6.05
N ARG A 119 -6.91 -1.28 -5.54
CA ARG A 119 -5.86 -0.64 -6.34
C ARG A 119 -4.69 -1.57 -6.69
N LEU A 120 -4.71 -2.82 -6.23
CA LEU A 120 -3.59 -3.75 -6.34
C LEU A 120 -3.85 -4.85 -7.37
N ALA A 121 -2.81 -5.22 -8.13
CA ALA A 121 -2.83 -6.37 -9.03
C ALA A 121 -2.58 -7.69 -8.28
N ALA A 122 -1.70 -7.66 -7.29
CA ALA A 122 -1.30 -8.84 -6.54
C ALA A 122 -0.57 -8.45 -5.24
N ALA A 123 -0.49 -9.41 -4.33
CA ALA A 123 0.41 -9.40 -3.20
C ALA A 123 1.27 -10.66 -3.19
N ARG A 124 2.60 -10.53 -3.19
CA ARG A 124 3.55 -11.63 -2.98
C ARG A 124 4.02 -11.64 -1.53
N VAL A 125 3.82 -12.76 -0.85
CA VAL A 125 4.24 -12.96 0.54
C VAL A 125 5.42 -13.93 0.56
N THR A 126 6.60 -13.40 0.84
CA THR A 126 7.85 -14.17 0.96
C THR A 126 8.17 -14.38 2.43
N ARG A 127 8.23 -15.64 2.88
CA ARG A 127 8.54 -15.98 4.27
C ARG A 127 10.04 -16.17 4.50
N GLY A 128 10.53 -15.63 5.63
CA GLY A 128 11.94 -15.71 6.01
C GLY A 128 12.71 -14.46 5.64
N GLY A 129 13.69 -14.11 6.46
CA GLY A 129 14.51 -12.92 6.24
C GLY A 129 15.67 -13.12 5.27
N GLY A 130 16.27 -12.00 4.87
CA GLY A 130 17.43 -11.97 3.98
C GLY A 130 17.13 -11.84 2.49
N ALA A 131 15.86 -11.72 2.10
CA ALA A 131 15.47 -11.48 0.70
C ALA A 131 15.41 -9.98 0.36
N GLY A 132 15.65 -9.61 -0.89
CA GLY A 132 15.32 -8.29 -1.46
C GLY A 132 16.30 -7.14 -1.17
N ALA A 133 16.14 -6.06 -1.93
CA ALA A 133 17.03 -4.89 -1.91
C ALA A 133 16.97 -4.06 -0.61
N PHE A 134 15.89 -4.18 0.16
CA PHE A 134 15.67 -3.44 1.43
C PHE A 134 15.76 -4.36 2.66
N GLY A 135 16.64 -5.38 2.62
CA GLY A 135 16.70 -6.49 3.58
C GLY A 135 16.79 -6.14 5.07
N ALA A 136 17.21 -4.91 5.43
CA ALA A 136 17.29 -4.45 6.82
C ALA A 136 15.94 -4.48 7.57
N GLY A 137 14.81 -4.42 6.87
CA GLY A 137 13.46 -4.48 7.46
C GLY A 137 12.77 -5.85 7.37
N ALA A 138 13.37 -6.83 6.71
CA ALA A 138 12.71 -8.07 6.30
C ALA A 138 12.93 -9.26 7.25
N VAL A 139 13.10 -9.04 8.56
CA VAL A 139 13.52 -10.10 9.50
C VAL A 139 12.57 -11.32 9.48
N ALA A 140 11.26 -11.07 9.47
CA ALA A 140 10.25 -12.13 9.40
C ALA A 140 9.92 -12.56 7.97
N GLY A 141 10.10 -11.64 7.00
CA GLY A 141 9.80 -11.82 5.59
C GLY A 141 9.41 -10.51 4.91
N ILE A 142 8.84 -10.63 3.71
CA ILE A 142 8.46 -9.51 2.85
C ILE A 142 7.05 -9.72 2.33
N VAL A 143 6.27 -8.64 2.27
CA VAL A 143 5.04 -8.54 1.49
C VAL A 143 5.27 -7.51 0.40
N GLU A 144 5.28 -7.95 -0.86
CA GLU A 144 5.37 -7.06 -2.01
C GLU A 144 3.97 -6.87 -2.60
N LEU A 145 3.55 -5.62 -2.73
CA LEU A 145 2.27 -5.23 -3.29
C LEU A 145 2.54 -4.58 -4.64
N ASP A 146 1.93 -5.11 -5.69
CA ASP A 146 2.02 -4.54 -7.02
C ASP A 146 0.73 -3.77 -7.32
N SER A 147 0.86 -2.51 -7.73
CA SER A 147 -0.28 -1.68 -8.14
C SER A 147 -0.90 -2.23 -9.43
N ALA A 148 -2.23 -2.17 -9.52
CA ALA A 148 -2.94 -2.50 -10.75
C ALA A 148 -2.71 -1.45 -11.85
N ASN A 149 -2.63 -1.93 -13.08
CA ASN A 149 -2.51 -1.10 -14.27
C ASN A 149 -3.89 -0.72 -14.84
N ALA A 150 -3.90 0.20 -15.81
CA ALA A 150 -5.13 0.73 -16.39
C ALA A 150 -6.00 -0.34 -17.08
N ASP A 151 -5.40 -1.38 -17.66
CA ASP A 151 -6.09 -2.53 -18.25
C ASP A 151 -6.79 -3.40 -17.20
N GLN A 152 -6.17 -3.57 -16.02
CA GLN A 152 -6.73 -4.34 -14.90
C GLN A 152 -7.81 -3.57 -14.11
N LEU A 153 -7.69 -2.25 -14.06
CA LEU A 153 -8.63 -1.35 -13.37
C LEU A 153 -9.84 -0.98 -14.23
N GLY A 154 -9.67 -0.95 -15.54
CA GLY A 154 -10.60 -0.28 -16.45
C GLY A 154 -10.52 1.25 -16.33
N LEU A 155 -11.20 1.97 -17.24
CA LEU A 155 -11.12 3.44 -17.27
C LEU A 155 -11.66 4.08 -15.98
N VAL A 156 -12.79 3.60 -15.46
CA VAL A 156 -13.42 4.12 -14.23
C VAL A 156 -13.90 2.95 -13.39
N GLN A 157 -13.57 3.00 -12.10
CA GLN A 157 -14.13 2.13 -11.07
C GLN A 157 -14.60 2.99 -9.90
N ALA A 158 -15.75 2.66 -9.31
CA ALA A 158 -16.22 3.30 -8.09
C ALA A 158 -16.98 2.29 -7.22
N SER A 159 -16.88 2.44 -5.90
CA SER A 159 -17.69 1.68 -4.95
C SER A 159 -18.22 2.59 -3.84
N LEU A 160 -19.44 2.31 -3.40
CA LEU A 160 -20.05 2.94 -2.24
C LEU A 160 -20.66 1.82 -1.40
N THR A 161 -20.18 1.68 -0.16
CA THR A 161 -20.61 0.62 0.75
C THR A 161 -21.10 1.26 2.05
N GLY A 162 -22.12 0.66 2.65
CA GLY A 162 -22.60 1.03 3.98
C GLY A 162 -23.01 -0.21 4.77
N ASN A 163 -23.03 -0.11 6.10
CA ASN A 163 -23.49 -1.20 6.97
C ASN A 163 -24.55 -0.74 7.99
N ASP A 164 -25.11 -1.72 8.72
CA ASP A 164 -26.15 -1.52 9.74
C ASP A 164 -25.70 -0.64 10.92
N ARG A 165 -24.39 -0.53 11.13
CA ARG A 165 -23.78 0.36 12.12
C ARG A 165 -23.60 1.79 11.60
N GLY A 166 -24.00 2.10 10.37
CA GLY A 166 -23.86 3.42 9.77
C GLY A 166 -22.41 3.77 9.43
N GLU A 167 -21.55 2.76 9.25
CA GLU A 167 -20.22 2.96 8.68
C GLU A 167 -20.38 3.08 7.15
N THR A 168 -19.59 3.97 6.55
CA THR A 168 -19.64 4.29 5.13
C THR A 168 -18.25 4.24 4.53
N GLU A 169 -18.17 3.69 3.34
CA GLU A 169 -16.95 3.60 2.55
C GLU A 169 -17.23 4.07 1.12
N LEU A 170 -16.37 4.93 0.59
CA LEU A 170 -16.39 5.39 -0.80
C LEU A 170 -15.01 5.18 -1.39
N SER A 171 -14.93 4.51 -2.54
CA SER A 171 -13.69 4.39 -3.31
C SER A 171 -13.92 4.75 -4.78
N GLY A 172 -12.88 5.22 -5.43
CA GLY A 172 -12.92 5.56 -6.85
C GLY A 172 -11.55 5.55 -7.49
N THR A 173 -11.49 5.09 -8.74
CA THR A 173 -10.29 5.06 -9.56
C THR A 173 -10.63 5.52 -10.98
N LEU A 174 -9.76 6.33 -11.56
CA LEU A 174 -9.79 6.79 -12.96
C LEU A 174 -8.44 6.44 -13.58
N ALA A 175 -8.41 5.58 -14.60
CA ALA A 175 -7.18 5.06 -15.20
C ALA A 175 -7.12 5.25 -16.73
N PRO A 176 -6.92 6.48 -17.23
CA PRO A 176 -6.82 6.75 -18.66
C PRO A 176 -5.50 6.19 -19.24
N LYS A 177 -5.59 5.64 -20.45
CA LYS A 177 -4.41 5.45 -21.31
C LYS A 177 -3.97 6.80 -21.87
N LEU A 178 -2.66 7.08 -21.84
CA LEU A 178 -2.05 8.34 -22.26
C LEU A 178 -0.93 8.04 -23.25
N GLY A 179 -1.28 8.01 -24.54
CA GLY A 179 -0.40 7.47 -25.58
C GLY A 179 -0.12 5.99 -25.33
N GLU A 180 1.16 5.61 -25.35
CA GLU A 180 1.62 4.26 -25.00
C GLU A 180 1.63 4.00 -23.48
N GLY A 181 1.57 5.05 -22.66
CA GLY A 181 1.55 4.96 -21.20
C GLY A 181 0.14 5.02 -20.60
N PHE A 182 0.08 5.20 -19.28
CA PHE A 182 -1.18 5.43 -18.57
C PHE A 182 -0.96 6.25 -17.30
N ALA A 183 -2.06 6.80 -16.78
CA ALA A 183 -2.13 7.35 -15.43
C ALA A 183 -3.26 6.67 -14.66
N VAL A 184 -3.15 6.66 -13.33
CA VAL A 184 -4.16 6.19 -12.40
C VAL A 184 -4.31 7.25 -11.31
N VAL A 185 -5.50 7.81 -11.19
CA VAL A 185 -5.91 8.65 -10.06
C VAL A 185 -6.86 7.85 -9.20
N SER A 186 -6.64 7.81 -7.89
CA SER A 186 -7.46 7.04 -6.98
C SER A 186 -7.78 7.80 -5.70
N GLY A 187 -8.95 7.53 -5.15
CA GLY A 187 -9.46 8.11 -3.91
C GLY A 187 -10.18 7.05 -3.08
N ARG A 188 -10.07 7.13 -1.76
CA ARG A 188 -10.80 6.27 -0.82
C ARG A 188 -11.07 7.06 0.45
N TRP A 189 -12.27 6.88 0.99
CA TRP A 189 -12.68 7.43 2.26
C TRP A 189 -13.49 6.37 3.02
N ASP A 190 -13.21 6.27 4.31
CA ASP A 190 -13.79 5.31 5.23
C ASP A 190 -14.17 6.03 6.52
N ARG A 191 -15.43 5.95 6.95
CA ARG A 191 -15.88 6.53 8.22
C ARG A 191 -16.78 5.57 8.97
N GLY A 192 -16.61 5.51 10.28
CA GLY A 192 -17.48 4.71 11.13
C GLY A 192 -17.39 5.08 12.60
N GLN A 193 -18.50 4.91 13.31
CA GLN A 193 -18.51 4.98 14.78
C GLN A 193 -17.78 3.80 15.42
N GLY A 194 -17.56 2.71 14.68
CA GLY A 194 -16.88 1.51 15.16
C GLY A 194 -17.64 0.72 16.23
N PHE A 195 -17.01 -0.32 16.74
CA PHE A 195 -17.56 -1.17 17.79
C PHE A 195 -16.97 -0.85 19.15
N TRP A 196 -17.62 -1.36 20.20
CA TRP A 196 -17.10 -1.27 21.56
C TRP A 196 -15.98 -2.29 21.78
N THR A 197 -14.73 -1.82 21.82
CA THR A 197 -13.58 -2.67 22.18
C THR A 197 -13.57 -2.99 23.69
N THR A 198 -14.22 -2.16 24.51
CA THR A 198 -14.37 -2.36 25.96
C THR A 198 -15.52 -3.34 26.29
N PRO A 199 -15.27 -4.41 27.07
CA PRO A 199 -16.30 -5.33 27.55
C PRO A 199 -17.42 -4.62 28.31
N VAL A 200 -18.66 -5.11 28.19
CA VAL A 200 -19.87 -4.46 28.75
C VAL A 200 -19.73 -4.14 30.25
N ASN A 201 -19.20 -5.07 31.03
CA ASN A 201 -19.00 -4.93 32.48
C ASN A 201 -17.83 -3.99 32.87
N GLN A 202 -17.04 -3.52 31.90
CA GLN A 202 -15.93 -2.58 32.11
C GLN A 202 -16.23 -1.19 31.54
N ARG A 203 -17.40 -1.00 30.93
CA ARG A 203 -17.78 0.30 30.37
C ARG A 203 -18.10 1.28 31.49
N VAL A 204 -17.61 2.49 31.32
CA VAL A 204 -17.82 3.64 32.20
C VAL A 204 -18.36 4.81 31.36
N PRO A 205 -18.86 5.90 31.96
CA PRO A 205 -19.35 7.05 31.20
C PRO A 205 -18.35 7.63 30.20
N ALA A 206 -17.05 7.51 30.48
CA ALA A 206 -15.98 7.95 29.58
C ALA A 206 -15.69 6.98 28.43
N SER A 207 -16.23 5.75 28.43
CA SER A 207 -15.93 4.76 27.40
C SER A 207 -16.45 5.20 26.03
N ALA A 208 -15.66 4.93 24.99
CA ALA A 208 -16.03 5.21 23.60
C ALA A 208 -15.94 3.95 22.72
N ARG A 209 -16.67 3.97 21.61
CA ARG A 209 -16.46 3.05 20.50
C ARG A 209 -15.15 3.36 19.79
N ALA A 210 -14.60 2.38 19.08
CA ALA A 210 -13.42 2.56 18.25
C ALA A 210 -13.76 3.27 16.93
N ALA A 211 -14.10 4.55 17.02
CA ALA A 211 -14.48 5.35 15.86
C ALA A 211 -13.27 5.61 14.96
N PHE A 212 -13.51 5.70 13.66
CA PHE A 212 -12.49 5.94 12.64
C PHE A 212 -13.02 6.85 11.53
N ASP A 213 -12.12 7.65 10.96
CA ASP A 213 -12.35 8.50 9.79
C ASP A 213 -11.02 8.63 9.05
N ALA A 214 -10.91 7.96 7.90
CA ALA A 214 -9.68 7.86 7.14
C ALA A 214 -9.94 8.16 5.66
N TRP A 215 -8.95 8.76 5.00
CA TRP A 215 -8.98 8.97 3.56
C TRP A 215 -7.59 8.81 2.96
N SER A 216 -7.53 8.42 1.69
CA SER A 216 -6.31 8.43 0.88
C SER A 216 -6.59 8.83 -0.55
N ALA A 217 -5.67 9.61 -1.12
CA ALA A 217 -5.65 9.94 -2.54
C ALA A 217 -4.29 9.59 -3.13
N GLY A 218 -4.30 8.99 -4.32
CA GLY A 218 -3.10 8.51 -4.99
C GLY A 218 -3.07 8.88 -6.46
N LEU A 219 -1.87 9.12 -6.97
CA LEU A 219 -1.55 9.27 -8.38
C LEU A 219 -0.46 8.27 -8.74
N ARG A 220 -0.63 7.56 -9.84
CA ARG A 220 0.41 6.75 -10.48
C ARG A 220 0.46 7.09 -11.95
N ALA A 221 1.64 7.24 -12.52
CA ALA A 221 1.83 7.45 -13.95
C ALA A 221 2.95 6.53 -14.43
N VAL A 222 2.74 5.89 -15.58
CA VAL A 222 3.73 5.03 -16.22
C VAL A 222 3.83 5.45 -17.68
N ALA A 223 5.03 5.73 -18.14
CA ALA A 223 5.28 6.12 -19.52
C ALA A 223 6.58 5.48 -20.05
N PRO A 224 6.59 5.04 -21.31
CA PRO A 224 7.82 4.63 -21.96
C PRO A 224 8.67 5.87 -22.27
N ILE A 225 9.96 5.78 -21.99
CA ILE A 225 10.99 6.76 -22.38
C ILE A 225 11.63 6.33 -23.71
N THR A 226 11.87 5.02 -23.83
CA THR A 226 12.28 4.34 -25.06
C THR A 226 11.49 3.01 -25.14
N PRO A 227 11.60 2.23 -26.24
CA PRO A 227 10.93 0.93 -26.32
C PRO A 227 11.28 -0.03 -25.17
N ASP A 228 12.49 0.08 -24.62
CA ASP A 228 13.00 -0.81 -23.57
C ASP A 228 13.07 -0.17 -22.18
N ILE A 229 12.76 1.12 -22.05
CA ILE A 229 12.88 1.87 -20.79
C ILE A 229 11.55 2.53 -20.45
N GLU A 230 11.03 2.27 -19.25
CA GLU A 230 9.84 2.92 -18.72
C GLU A 230 10.15 3.73 -17.45
N LEU A 231 9.49 4.88 -17.32
CA LEU A 231 9.45 5.69 -16.10
C LEU A 231 8.11 5.49 -15.40
N GLN A 232 8.16 5.20 -14.12
CA GLN A 232 7.01 5.09 -13.23
C GLN A 232 7.11 6.16 -12.14
N ALA A 233 6.05 6.92 -11.96
CA ALA A 233 5.94 7.92 -10.91
C ALA A 233 4.74 7.60 -10.02
N ARG A 234 4.87 7.80 -8.71
CA ARG A 234 3.79 7.58 -7.75
C ARG A 234 3.77 8.68 -6.69
N GLY A 235 2.57 9.10 -6.33
CA GLY A 235 2.28 9.96 -5.19
C GLY A 235 1.12 9.38 -4.37
N LEU A 236 1.20 9.46 -3.05
CA LEU A 236 0.15 9.04 -2.14
C LEU A 236 0.06 10.04 -0.98
N VAL A 237 -1.14 10.52 -0.70
CA VAL A 237 -1.44 11.32 0.49
C VAL A 237 -2.57 10.65 1.27
N PHE A 238 -2.48 10.69 2.59
CA PHE A 238 -3.49 10.06 3.44
C PHE A 238 -3.57 10.70 4.83
N GLU A 239 -4.72 10.48 5.45
CA GLU A 239 -4.96 10.77 6.86
C GLU A 239 -5.87 9.69 7.45
N ASP A 240 -5.59 9.33 8.69
CA ASP A 240 -6.34 8.37 9.47
C ASP A 240 -6.53 8.94 10.87
N ARG A 241 -7.78 9.16 11.28
CA ARG A 241 -8.14 9.63 12.61
C ARG A 241 -8.98 8.58 13.30
N ARG A 242 -8.64 8.29 14.56
CA ARG A 242 -9.33 7.28 15.37
C ARG A 242 -9.58 7.80 16.78
N THR A 243 -10.68 7.37 17.38
CA THR A 243 -10.93 7.51 18.82
C THR A 243 -10.99 6.13 19.43
N LEU A 244 -10.20 5.86 20.47
CA LEU A 244 -10.06 4.50 21.01
C LEU A 244 -10.34 4.45 22.51
N ARG A 245 -11.17 3.50 22.93
CA ARG A 245 -11.44 3.14 24.34
C ARG A 245 -12.17 4.20 25.18
N PHE A 246 -11.75 5.46 25.13
CA PHE A 246 -12.33 6.57 25.88
C PHE A 246 -12.60 7.78 24.99
N THR A 247 -13.64 8.55 25.31
CA THR A 247 -13.96 9.81 24.61
C THR A 247 -12.79 10.79 24.74
N GLY A 248 -12.33 11.33 23.61
CA GLY A 248 -11.17 12.23 23.54
C GLY A 248 -9.80 11.55 23.59
N ALA A 249 -9.75 10.21 23.62
CA ALA A 249 -8.52 9.45 23.37
C ALA A 249 -8.29 9.32 21.86
N ASP A 250 -8.05 10.46 21.22
CA ASP A 250 -7.92 10.57 19.78
C ASP A 250 -6.48 10.32 19.33
N THR A 251 -6.34 9.65 18.19
CA THR A 251 -5.06 9.36 17.54
C THR A 251 -5.16 9.72 16.07
N SER A 252 -4.09 10.24 15.48
CA SER A 252 -4.03 10.43 14.04
C SER A 252 -2.70 9.97 13.43
N SER A 253 -2.77 9.58 12.16
CA SER A 253 -1.63 9.30 11.29
C SER A 253 -1.85 9.99 9.95
N THR A 254 -0.90 10.81 9.51
CA THR A 254 -0.92 11.43 8.19
C THR A 254 0.35 11.10 7.42
N GLY A 255 0.27 11.14 6.09
CA GLY A 255 1.45 10.89 5.26
C GLY A 255 1.35 11.46 3.86
N GLN A 256 2.53 11.75 3.31
CA GLN A 256 2.79 12.21 1.95
C GLN A 256 3.98 11.41 1.44
N ASP A 257 3.73 10.52 0.49
CA ASP A 257 4.72 9.63 -0.07
C ASP A 257 4.86 9.95 -1.57
N ALA A 258 6.09 9.96 -2.08
CA ALA A 258 6.38 10.12 -3.51
C ALA A 258 7.54 9.20 -3.92
N SER A 259 7.48 8.67 -5.14
CA SER A 259 8.55 7.85 -5.70
C SER A 259 8.67 7.97 -7.21
N LEU A 260 9.88 7.77 -7.71
CA LEU A 260 10.21 7.63 -9.12
C LEU A 260 10.98 6.33 -9.32
N ARG A 261 10.60 5.58 -10.34
CA ARG A 261 11.23 4.32 -10.70
C ARG A 261 11.52 4.30 -12.20
N LEU A 262 12.74 3.96 -12.58
CA LEU A 262 13.14 3.79 -13.97
C LEU A 262 13.51 2.32 -14.18
N VAL A 263 12.82 1.66 -15.11
CA VAL A 263 13.00 0.23 -15.39
C VAL A 263 13.43 0.06 -16.84
N GLY A 264 14.60 -0.56 -17.05
CA GLY A 264 15.12 -0.93 -18.36
C GLY A 264 15.08 -2.44 -18.56
N ARG A 265 14.60 -2.91 -19.72
CA ARG A 265 14.44 -4.34 -20.07
C ARG A 265 15.18 -4.78 -21.34
N GLY A 266 16.11 -3.95 -21.83
CA GLY A 266 16.99 -4.33 -22.95
C GLY A 266 18.04 -5.37 -22.54
N ASP A 267 19.08 -5.54 -23.37
CA ASP A 267 20.17 -6.50 -23.15
C ASP A 267 20.83 -6.38 -21.76
N TRP A 268 20.82 -5.17 -21.19
CA TRP A 268 21.21 -4.92 -19.81
C TRP A 268 20.02 -4.38 -19.02
N ALA A 269 19.37 -5.27 -18.26
CA ALA A 269 18.22 -4.93 -17.44
C ALA A 269 18.62 -4.18 -16.16
N PHE A 270 17.86 -3.15 -15.81
CA PHE A 270 18.06 -2.36 -14.59
C PHE A 270 16.73 -1.89 -13.98
N ASP A 271 16.74 -1.60 -12.69
CA ASP A 271 15.59 -1.11 -11.92
C ASP A 271 16.09 -0.14 -10.85
N VAL A 272 15.96 1.16 -11.13
CA VAL A 272 16.39 2.23 -10.25
C VAL A 272 15.17 2.86 -9.61
N LEU A 273 15.11 2.86 -8.28
CA LEU A 273 14.00 3.43 -7.52
C LEU A 273 14.53 4.48 -6.55
N ALA A 274 13.84 5.61 -6.45
CA ALA A 274 14.02 6.59 -5.39
C ALA A 274 12.67 6.98 -4.80
N TYR A 275 12.63 7.21 -3.48
CA TYR A 275 11.42 7.60 -2.78
C TYR A 275 11.69 8.58 -1.64
N VAL A 276 10.64 9.31 -1.28
CA VAL A 276 10.56 10.17 -0.11
C VAL A 276 9.21 9.98 0.56
N GLN A 277 9.19 10.02 1.89
CA GLN A 277 8.02 9.89 2.73
C GLN A 277 8.09 10.95 3.81
N ALA A 278 7.03 11.72 3.99
CA ALA A 278 6.87 12.65 5.10
C ALA A 278 5.58 12.28 5.84
N ARG A 279 5.73 11.87 7.10
CA ARG A 279 4.62 11.35 7.92
C ARG A 279 4.56 12.05 9.25
N ASN A 280 3.39 12.01 9.88
CA ASN A 280 3.20 12.54 11.20
C ASN A 280 2.20 11.70 11.99
N PHE A 281 2.48 11.53 13.27
CA PHE A 281 1.62 10.80 14.20
C PHE A 281 1.27 11.70 15.39
N SER A 282 0.02 11.65 15.83
CA SER A 282 -0.43 12.31 17.07
C SER A 282 -1.25 11.34 17.91
N ASN A 283 -1.21 11.49 19.24
CA ASN A 283 -1.88 10.58 20.15
C ASN A 283 -2.23 11.22 21.50
N ILE A 284 -3.48 11.08 21.91
CA ILE A 284 -3.97 11.47 23.23
C ILE A 284 -4.24 10.21 24.05
N VAL A 285 -3.66 10.15 25.25
CA VAL A 285 -3.91 9.06 26.19
C VAL A 285 -4.78 9.57 27.33
N ILE A 286 -5.88 8.86 27.56
CA ILE A 286 -6.78 9.06 28.70
C ILE A 286 -6.53 7.96 29.73
N SER A 287 -6.32 8.34 31.00
CA SER A 287 -6.15 7.40 32.10
C SER A 287 -7.38 6.50 32.28
N SER A 288 -7.17 5.19 32.42
CA SER A 288 -8.25 4.25 32.76
C SER A 288 -8.73 4.34 34.20
N THR A 289 -8.05 5.12 35.05
CA THR A 289 -8.40 5.26 36.47
C THR A 289 -9.01 6.61 36.78
N SER A 290 -8.40 7.70 36.28
CA SER A 290 -8.88 9.07 36.54
C SER A 290 -9.74 9.64 35.41
N PHE A 291 -9.76 9.00 34.24
CA PHE A 291 -10.42 9.50 33.01
C PHE A 291 -9.98 10.90 32.59
N ARG A 292 -8.78 11.32 33.02
CA ARG A 292 -8.14 12.57 32.62
C ARG A 292 -7.07 12.30 31.57
N LYS A 293 -6.81 13.31 30.73
CA LYS A 293 -5.70 13.31 29.78
C LYS A 293 -4.36 13.18 30.52
N THR A 294 -3.59 12.14 30.21
CA THR A 294 -2.27 11.88 30.78
C THR A 294 -1.14 12.09 29.77
N LEU A 295 -1.43 12.01 28.47
CA LEU A 295 -0.51 12.34 27.39
C LEU A 295 -1.25 13.11 26.30
N ASP A 296 -0.56 14.09 25.72
CA ASP A 296 -0.98 14.82 24.54
C ASP A 296 0.23 14.96 23.60
N GLN A 297 0.45 13.92 22.80
CA GLN A 297 1.49 13.89 21.78
C GLN A 297 0.94 14.56 20.52
N ARG A 298 1.20 15.86 20.38
CA ARG A 298 0.60 16.68 19.31
C ARG A 298 1.10 16.34 17.92
N ALA A 299 2.38 16.03 17.79
CA ALA A 299 3.01 15.70 16.53
C ALA A 299 4.27 14.87 16.77
N THR A 300 4.58 13.99 15.83
CA THR A 300 5.82 13.22 15.74
C THR A 300 6.13 13.11 14.26
N PRO A 301 6.65 14.19 13.66
CA PRO A 301 6.99 14.19 12.25
C PRO A 301 8.15 13.22 12.01
N SER A 302 8.10 12.51 10.90
CA SER A 302 9.14 11.59 10.47
C SER A 302 9.31 11.67 8.96
N THR A 303 10.56 11.67 8.52
CA THR A 303 10.92 11.68 7.09
C THR A 303 11.73 10.44 6.76
N GLY A 304 11.32 9.72 5.72
CA GLY A 304 12.05 8.61 5.14
C GLY A 304 12.48 8.95 3.73
N LEU A 305 13.71 8.64 3.36
CA LEU A 305 14.22 8.74 1.99
C LEU A 305 15.08 7.52 1.70
N GLY A 306 15.05 7.06 0.46
CA GLY A 306 15.80 5.87 0.08
C GLY A 306 15.65 5.52 -1.38
N GLY A 307 16.31 4.44 -1.77
CA GLY A 307 16.31 3.93 -3.12
C GLY A 307 17.06 2.61 -3.24
N LYS A 308 17.01 2.01 -4.43
CA LYS A 308 17.75 0.80 -4.80
C LYS A 308 18.16 0.85 -6.27
#